data_AF-A0A4D7CA18-F1
#
_entry.id   AF-A0A4D7CA18-F1
#
_cell.length_a   1.000
_cell.length_b   1.000
_cell.length_c   1.000
_cell.angle_alpha   90.00
_cell.angle_beta   90.00
_cell.angle_gamma   90.00
#
_symmetry.space_group_name_H-M   'P 1'
#
loop_
_entity.id
_entity.type
_entity.pdbx_description
1 polymer ?
#
loop_
_entity_poly.entity_id
_entity_poly.type
_entity_poly.pdbx_seq_one_letter_code
_entity_poly.pdbx_strand_id
1 'polypeptide(L)'
;MGPQQSVFTISTSGGTFTGTNVGTLGSMDVENGTLDGNTLSWTMQMSVPMPMTLECTATIEGDTLTGSVKAGMFGTLEMTGTRA
;
A
#
# COMPACT_ATOMS: atom_id res chain seq x y z
N MET A 1 -15.29 6.67 -4.87
CA MET A 1 -14.41 6.07 -5.89
C MET A 1 -14.69 4.57 -5.89
N GLY A 2 -14.85 3.95 -7.06
CA GLY A 2 -15.01 2.49 -7.13
C GLY A 2 -13.70 1.75 -6.81
N PRO A 3 -13.72 0.41 -6.77
CA PRO A 3 -12.53 -0.40 -6.54
C PRO A 3 -11.40 0.01 -7.50
N GLN A 4 -10.20 0.22 -6.97
CA GLN A 4 -9.00 0.48 -7.78
C GLN A 4 -8.15 -0.77 -7.79
N GLN A 5 -7.94 -1.35 -8.97
CA GLN A 5 -7.04 -2.48 -9.13
C GLN A 5 -5.61 -1.97 -9.32
N SER A 6 -4.68 -2.59 -8.62
CA SER A 6 -3.24 -2.31 -8.72
C SER A 6 -2.43 -3.59 -8.57
N VAL A 7 -1.19 -3.56 -9.04
CA VAL A 7 -0.17 -4.58 -8.77
C VAL A 7 0.80 -4.00 -7.76
N PHE A 8 0.94 -4.66 -6.62
CA PHE A 8 1.86 -4.24 -5.56
C PHE A 8 3.07 -5.17 -5.52
N THR A 9 4.23 -4.63 -5.89
CA THR A 9 5.50 -5.38 -5.84
C THR A 9 6.24 -5.01 -4.56
N ILE A 10 6.60 -6.00 -3.76
CA ILE A 10 7.26 -5.83 -2.47
C ILE A 10 8.61 -6.55 -2.49
N SER A 11 9.66 -5.87 -2.01
CA SER A 11 10.95 -6.46 -1.70
C SER A 11 11.26 -6.21 -0.23
N THR A 12 11.33 -7.28 0.56
CA THR A 12 11.64 -7.19 1.99
C THR A 12 13.15 -7.23 2.23
N SER A 13 13.62 -6.53 3.26
CA SER A 13 15.01 -6.54 3.71
C SER A 13 15.05 -6.44 5.24
N GLY A 14 14.99 -7.58 5.92
CA GLY A 14 14.90 -7.62 7.38
C GLY A 14 13.56 -7.05 7.87
N GLY A 15 13.60 -6.07 8.78
CA GLY A 15 12.43 -5.41 9.36
C GLY A 15 11.84 -4.27 8.53
N THR A 16 12.35 -4.03 7.33
CA THR A 16 11.84 -3.01 6.40
C THR A 16 11.55 -3.62 5.04
N PHE A 17 10.80 -2.88 4.22
CA PHE A 17 10.55 -3.28 2.84
C PHE A 17 10.48 -2.06 1.93
N THR A 18 10.80 -2.29 0.67
CA THR A 18 10.57 -1.35 -0.42
C THR A 18 9.56 -1.97 -1.38
N GLY A 19 9.01 -1.15 -2.27
CA GLY A 19 8.05 -1.65 -3.24
C GLY A 19 7.48 -0.55 -4.10
N THR A 20 6.68 -0.97 -5.07
CA THR A 20 6.00 -0.09 -6.01
C THR A 20 4.58 -0.60 -6.20
N ASN A 21 3.60 0.30 -6.04
CA ASN A 21 2.21 0.06 -6.33
C ASN A 21 1.87 0.68 -7.70
N VAL A 22 1.52 -0.16 -8.67
CA VAL A 22 1.17 0.28 -10.02
C VAL A 22 -0.32 0.05 -10.25
N GLY A 23 -1.09 1.12 -10.37
CA GLY A 23 -2.53 1.07 -10.61
C GLY A 23 -2.97 2.03 -11.72
N THR A 24 -4.29 2.20 -11.83
CA THR A 24 -4.95 3.13 -12.75
C THR A 24 -4.56 4.60 -12.52
N LEU A 25 -4.18 4.94 -11.28
CA LEU A 25 -3.75 6.28 -10.88
C LEU A 25 -2.27 6.54 -11.14
N GLY A 26 -1.53 5.55 -11.66
CA GLY A 26 -0.10 5.62 -11.90
C GLY A 26 0.71 4.71 -10.98
N SER A 27 2.02 4.96 -10.95
CA SER A 27 2.98 4.25 -10.12
C SER A 27 3.29 5.07 -8.87
N MET A 28 3.20 4.45 -7.71
CA MET A 28 3.56 5.04 -6.42
C MET A 28 4.61 4.17 -5.75
N ASP A 29 5.67 4.78 -5.24
CA ASP A 29 6.70 4.06 -4.50
C ASP A 29 6.37 4.00 -3.02
N VAL A 30 6.79 2.90 -2.39
CA VAL A 30 6.72 2.70 -0.94
C VAL A 30 7.75 3.59 -0.27
N GLU A 31 7.27 4.43 0.64
CA GLU A 31 8.08 5.20 1.57
C GLU A 31 7.89 4.65 2.99
N ASN A 32 8.96 4.71 3.80
CA ASN A 32 8.93 4.31 5.22
C ASN A 32 8.36 2.89 5.47
N GLY A 33 8.59 1.96 4.54
CA GLY A 33 8.08 0.59 4.63
C GLY A 33 8.69 -0.18 5.80
N THR A 34 7.86 -0.59 6.76
CA THR A 34 8.23 -1.44 7.89
C THR A 34 7.47 -2.76 7.86
N LEU A 35 8.15 -3.82 8.28
CA LEU A 35 7.58 -5.16 8.39
C LEU A 35 7.75 -5.63 9.84
N ASP A 36 6.64 -5.77 10.56
CA ASP A 36 6.57 -6.32 11.91
C ASP A 36 5.76 -7.62 11.91
N GLY A 37 6.48 -8.76 12.02
CA GLY A 37 5.89 -10.09 11.85
C GLY A 37 5.27 -10.27 10.48
N ASN A 38 3.94 -10.25 10.40
CA ASN A 38 3.17 -10.31 9.16
C ASN A 38 2.44 -8.99 8.84
N THR A 39 2.70 -7.93 9.59
CA THR A 39 2.09 -6.61 9.40
C THR A 39 3.05 -5.69 8.67
N LEU A 40 2.61 -5.18 7.53
CA LEU A 40 3.26 -4.15 6.74
C LEU A 40 2.68 -2.79 7.12
N SER A 41 3.54 -1.78 7.30
CA SER A 41 3.13 -0.38 7.40
C SER A 41 3.99 0.46 6.47
N TRP A 42 3.38 1.35 5.69
CA TRP A 42 4.10 2.21 4.77
C TRP A 42 3.33 3.48 4.43
N THR A 43 4.02 4.43 3.84
CA THR A 43 3.42 5.62 3.24
C THR A 43 3.64 5.61 1.73
N MET A 44 2.73 6.21 0.98
CA MET A 44 2.90 6.50 -0.44
C MET A 44 2.51 7.94 -0.71
N GLN A 45 3.23 8.61 -1.61
CA GLN A 45 2.90 9.97 -2.01
C GLN A 45 2.26 9.96 -3.40
N MET A 46 1.01 10.39 -3.47
CA MET A 46 0.36 10.68 -4.75
C MET A 46 0.59 12.16 -5.05
N SER A 47 1.19 12.52 -6.18
CA SER A 47 1.51 13.91 -6.51
C SER A 47 0.48 14.59 -7.43
N VAL A 48 -0.24 13.82 -8.26
CA VAL A 48 -1.19 14.31 -9.27
C VAL A 48 -2.45 13.44 -9.34
N PRO A 49 -3.63 14.01 -9.63
CA PRO A 49 -3.93 15.44 -9.80
C PRO A 49 -4.05 16.23 -8.48
N MET A 50 -4.10 15.55 -7.34
CA MET A 50 -4.08 16.17 -6.01
C MET A 50 -2.94 15.58 -5.18
N PRO A 51 -1.98 16.39 -4.69
CA PRO A 51 -0.90 15.91 -3.86
C PRO A 51 -1.42 15.49 -2.49
N MET A 52 -1.16 14.24 -2.09
CA MET A 52 -1.51 13.74 -0.76
C MET A 52 -0.66 12.55 -0.35
N THR A 53 -0.53 12.36 0.97
CA THR A 53 0.08 11.18 1.56
C THR A 53 -0.98 10.13 1.87
N LEU A 54 -0.72 8.90 1.46
CA LEU A 54 -1.50 7.72 1.77
C LEU A 54 -0.78 6.94 2.86
N GLU A 55 -1.38 6.85 4.05
CA GLU A 55 -0.89 5.99 5.13
C GLU A 55 -1.50 4.59 4.98
N CYS A 56 -0.66 3.57 4.82
CA CYS A 56 -1.11 2.23 4.49
C CYS A 56 -0.66 1.24 5.56
N THR A 57 -1.57 0.34 5.92
CA THR A 57 -1.29 -0.81 6.80
C THR A 57 -1.91 -2.05 6.21
N ALA A 58 -1.21 -3.18 6.25
CA ALA A 58 -1.77 -4.44 5.78
C ALA A 58 -1.17 -5.63 6.52
N THR A 59 -1.95 -6.69 6.68
CA THR A 59 -1.50 -7.99 7.16
C THR A 59 -1.43 -8.98 6.01
N ILE A 60 -0.40 -9.83 6.05
CA ILE A 60 -0.26 -10.96 5.13
C ILE A 60 -0.64 -12.23 5.88
N GLU A 61 -1.62 -12.96 5.35
CA GLU A 61 -2.05 -14.27 5.83
C GLU A 61 -1.99 -15.28 4.69
N GLY A 62 -0.89 -16.04 4.63
CA GLY A 62 -0.59 -16.93 3.52
C GLY A 62 -0.42 -16.15 2.22
N ASP A 63 -1.36 -16.35 1.30
CA ASP A 63 -1.42 -15.66 0.01
C ASP A 63 -2.40 -14.48 -0.01
N THR A 64 -3.10 -14.21 1.10
CA THR A 64 -4.04 -13.10 1.22
C THR A 64 -3.36 -11.90 1.86
N LEU A 65 -3.62 -10.72 1.31
CA LEU A 65 -3.28 -9.44 1.90
C LEU A 65 -4.56 -8.70 2.25
N THR A 66 -4.70 -8.27 3.50
CA THR A 66 -5.84 -7.47 3.97
C THR A 66 -5.30 -6.23 4.67
N GLY A 67 -5.83 -5.07 4.35
CA GLY A 67 -5.29 -3.83 4.89
C GLY A 67 -6.20 -2.64 4.72
N SER A 68 -5.68 -1.49 5.07
CA SER A 68 -6.36 -0.22 4.98
C SER A 68 -5.42 0.86 4.44
N VAL A 69 -5.99 1.79 3.69
CA VAL A 69 -5.32 2.97 3.13
C VAL A 69 -6.05 4.20 3.64
N LYS A 70 -5.40 4.94 4.53
CA LYS A 70 -5.90 6.22 5.02
C LYS A 70 -5.46 7.32 4.05
N ALA A 71 -6.44 7.83 3.32
CA ALA A 71 -6.28 8.83 2.27
C ALA A 71 -6.61 10.23 2.81
N GLY A 72 -5.92 10.67 3.88
CA GLY A 72 -6.12 11.98 4.48
C GLY A 72 -7.59 12.34 4.72
N MET A 73 -8.06 13.43 4.11
CA MET A 73 -9.46 13.91 4.23
C MET A 73 -10.50 13.00 3.56
N PHE A 74 -10.07 12.05 2.72
CA PHE A 74 -10.97 11.12 2.03
C PHE A 74 -11.33 9.90 2.88
N GLY A 75 -10.80 9.83 4.11
CA GLY A 75 -11.07 8.75 5.06
C GLY A 75 -10.19 7.52 4.83
N THR A 76 -10.62 6.41 5.39
CA THR A 76 -9.93 5.12 5.30
C THR A 76 -10.64 4.24 4.27
N LEU A 77 -9.86 3.68 3.36
CA LEU A 77 -10.30 2.75 2.32
C LEU A 77 -9.78 1.36 2.66
N GLU A 78 -10.63 0.34 2.53
CA GLU A 78 -10.21 -1.06 2.66
C GLU A 78 -9.37 -1.47 1.44
N MET A 79 -8.35 -2.28 1.69
CA MET A 79 -7.47 -2.85 0.67
C MET A 79 -7.41 -4.35 0.83
N THR A 80 -7.57 -5.07 -0.27
CA THR A 80 -7.39 -6.52 -0.32
C THR A 80 -6.49 -6.88 -1.50
N GLY A 81 -5.76 -7.98 -1.38
CA GLY A 81 -4.88 -8.48 -2.42
C GLY A 81 -4.64 -9.98 -2.30
N THR A 82 -4.16 -10.57 -3.38
CA THR A 82 -3.73 -11.97 -3.43
C THR A 82 -2.36 -12.03 -4.05
N ARG A 83 -1.48 -12.87 -3.51
CA ARG A 83 -0.15 -13.12 -4.08
C ARG A 83 -0.29 -13.66 -5.51
N ALA A 84 0.43 -13.04 -6.44
CA ALA A 84 0.54 -13.47 -7.83
C ALA A 84 1.66 -14.51 -8.01
#